data_AF-A0A956P591-F1
#
_entry.id   AF-A0A956P591-F1
#
_cell.length_a   1.000
_cell.length_b   1.000
_cell.length_c   1.000
_cell.angle_alpha   90.00
_cell.angle_beta   90.00
_cell.angle_gamma   90.00
#
_symmetry.space_group_name_H-M   'P 1'
#
loop_
_entity.id
_entity.type
_entity.pdbx_description
1 polymer ?
#
loop_
_entity_poly.entity_id
_entity_poly.type
_entity_poly.pdbx_seq_one_letter_code
_entity_poly.pdbx_strand_id
1 'polypeptide(L)'
;MNIRKVVLIGLFGLIIAAPGLSRASYYDDDVIADTAKVSLIGGAVAAGCYGLYKFGSWLFSKTDQQILDEAHRAYDSAHNRYQSLMAILESWYNAGRSVRSANENLLYEIGTAKIEEQYIGNYISDLNQALSTLRSNLKTVTERAYKLQQQALHDSQIYYVKREMDGIAGRINHLLPRLSFLEEFLAYHKSYFILFELESDLYGKYDRELRAIENQALDYYGRAYEIRAAILTNFSHSTYPYLQYSRHIKDDCAQLDSAIHNLVHNYYDRVSAARQLYTHLITIKEIVLTDSHYHHDVHAYEKDKRERERIEAEERKARALERQARAQEQKVREMKEYNRIYACKHTQYHNKKPSRDCVSFEVQISN
;
A
#
# COMPACT_ATOMS: atom_id res chain seq x y z
N MET A 1 25.11 -25.28 25.47
CA MET A 1 24.17 -24.45 26.26
C MET A 1 24.67 -23.02 26.21
N ASN A 2 23.92 -22.11 25.58
CA ASN A 2 24.42 -20.81 25.13
C ASN A 2 24.75 -19.91 26.34
N ILE A 3 26.04 -19.56 26.55
CA ILE A 3 26.50 -18.67 27.64
C ILE A 3 25.65 -17.38 27.69
N ARG A 4 25.17 -16.91 26.53
CA ARG A 4 24.25 -15.77 26.38
C ARG A 4 22.91 -15.95 27.12
N LYS A 5 22.33 -17.16 27.17
CA LYS A 5 21.06 -17.41 27.89
C LYS A 5 21.24 -17.39 29.41
N VAL A 6 22.38 -17.87 29.92
CA VAL A 6 22.70 -17.87 31.36
C VAL A 6 22.93 -16.44 31.86
N VAL A 7 23.62 -15.61 31.06
CA VAL A 7 23.85 -14.20 31.39
C VAL A 7 22.55 -13.37 31.34
N LEU A 8 21.62 -13.66 30.41
CA LEU A 8 20.33 -12.97 30.33
C LEU A 8 19.45 -13.20 31.56
N ILE A 9 19.46 -14.42 32.10
CA ILE A 9 18.73 -14.78 33.34
C ILE A 9 19.37 -14.12 34.57
N GLY A 10 20.70 -14.02 34.61
CA GLY A 10 21.41 -13.34 35.70
C GLY A 10 21.15 -11.83 35.76
N LEU A 11 21.03 -11.16 34.60
CA LEU A 11 20.81 -9.71 34.55
C LEU A 11 19.36 -9.28 34.82
N PHE A 12 18.37 -10.08 34.44
CA PHE A 12 16.99 -9.85 34.88
C PHE A 12 16.84 -9.97 36.40
N GLY A 13 17.63 -10.85 37.03
CA GLY A 13 17.71 -10.93 38.50
C GLY A 13 18.33 -9.68 39.13
N LEU A 14 19.30 -9.03 38.47
CA LEU A 14 20.02 -7.87 39.01
C LEU A 14 19.24 -6.55 38.87
N ILE A 15 18.40 -6.42 37.84
CA ILE A 15 17.55 -5.24 37.63
C ILE A 15 16.33 -5.24 38.56
N ILE A 16 15.84 -6.41 38.97
CA ILE A 16 14.74 -6.53 39.95
C ILE A 16 15.22 -6.27 41.38
N ALA A 17 16.53 -6.38 41.66
CA ALA A 17 17.10 -6.20 43.00
C ALA A 17 17.46 -4.74 43.39
N ALA A 18 17.10 -3.74 42.58
CA ALA A 18 17.41 -2.33 42.88
C ALA A 18 16.19 -1.44 43.20
N PRO A 19 15.44 -1.68 44.30
CA PRO A 19 14.65 -0.64 44.94
C PRO A 19 15.37 -0.18 46.21
N GLY A 20 16.08 0.95 46.17
CA GLY A 20 16.69 1.44 47.42
C GLY A 20 17.70 2.57 47.35
N LEU A 21 17.62 3.50 46.40
CA LEU A 21 18.42 4.73 46.46
C LEU A 21 17.57 5.95 46.05
N SER A 22 16.63 6.30 46.91
CA SER A 22 16.01 7.62 46.92
C SER A 22 15.71 8.05 48.37
N ARG A 23 16.70 8.70 49.01
CA ARG A 23 16.53 9.72 50.06
C ARG A 23 17.88 10.14 50.65
N ALA A 24 18.29 11.37 50.35
CA ALA A 24 19.16 12.24 51.17
C ALA A 24 18.95 13.66 50.61
N SER A 25 17.94 14.39 51.07
CA SER A 25 18.01 15.43 52.11
C SER A 25 19.21 16.37 52.02
N TYR A 26 18.89 17.56 51.49
CA TYR A 26 19.53 18.87 51.64
C TYR A 26 20.10 19.15 53.05
N TYR A 27 21.35 19.61 53.16
CA TYR A 27 21.77 20.85 53.86
C TYR A 27 23.25 21.19 53.57
N ASP A 28 23.53 22.50 53.56
CA ASP A 28 24.67 23.26 53.03
C ASP A 28 26.04 23.11 53.72
N ASP A 29 27.04 23.68 53.02
CA ASP A 29 28.40 24.10 53.41
C ASP A 29 29.57 23.10 53.28
N ASP A 30 30.01 22.86 52.03
CA ASP A 30 31.44 22.75 51.65
C ASP A 30 31.62 22.70 50.10
N VAL A 31 31.70 23.87 49.45
CA VAL A 31 31.56 24.03 47.98
C VAL A 31 32.77 23.55 47.15
N ILE A 32 33.89 23.15 47.76
CA ILE A 32 35.09 22.68 47.01
C ILE A 32 35.22 21.14 47.00
N ALA A 33 34.55 20.42 47.91
CA ALA A 33 34.58 18.95 47.95
C ALA A 33 33.51 18.28 47.07
N ASP A 34 32.45 19.00 46.68
CA ASP A 34 31.28 18.44 46.00
C ASP A 34 31.36 18.43 44.46
N THR A 35 32.13 19.32 43.84
CA THR A 35 32.37 19.29 42.38
C THR A 35 33.20 18.06 41.96
N ALA A 36 34.09 17.58 42.82
CA ALA A 36 34.80 16.32 42.62
C ALA A 36 33.87 15.09 42.74
N LYS A 37 32.87 15.11 43.63
CA LYS A 37 31.91 14.00 43.77
C LYS A 37 30.87 13.98 42.64
N VAL A 38 30.39 15.14 42.20
CA VAL A 38 29.42 15.24 41.08
C VAL A 38 30.08 14.85 39.74
N SER A 39 31.36 15.19 39.52
CA SER A 39 32.10 14.73 38.33
C SER A 39 32.41 13.22 38.36
N LEU A 40 32.66 12.64 39.54
CA LEU A 40 32.90 11.21 39.73
C LEU A 40 31.61 10.38 39.56
N ILE A 41 30.46 10.91 39.99
CA ILE A 41 29.14 10.33 39.76
C ILE A 41 28.72 10.46 38.28
N GLY A 42 28.95 11.62 37.65
CA GLY A 42 28.71 11.81 36.22
C GLY A 42 29.55 10.90 35.32
N GLY A 43 30.83 10.70 35.67
CA GLY A 43 31.72 9.76 34.99
C GLY A 43 31.31 8.29 35.16
N ALA A 44 30.82 7.91 36.35
CA ALA A 44 30.33 6.55 36.62
C ALA A 44 29.03 6.23 35.87
N VAL A 45 28.12 7.19 35.74
CA VAL A 45 26.88 7.03 34.95
C VAL A 45 27.21 6.94 33.46
N ALA A 46 28.12 7.77 32.94
CA ALA A 46 28.55 7.70 31.54
C ALA A 46 29.26 6.37 31.21
N ALA A 47 30.14 5.89 32.10
CA ALA A 47 30.78 4.58 31.97
C ALA A 47 29.78 3.41 32.06
N GLY A 48 28.77 3.53 32.94
CA GLY A 48 27.68 2.57 33.06
C GLY A 48 26.80 2.52 31.81
N CYS A 49 26.43 3.67 31.24
CA CYS A 49 25.69 3.76 29.98
C CYS A 49 26.50 3.24 28.79
N TYR A 50 27.80 3.54 28.71
CA TYR A 50 28.69 2.97 27.69
C TYR A 50 28.84 1.45 27.84
N GLY A 51 28.96 0.95 29.07
CA GLY A 51 28.99 -0.46 29.40
C GLY A 51 27.71 -1.19 29.00
N LEU A 52 26.53 -0.63 29.33
CA LEU A 52 25.22 -1.17 28.93
C LEU A 52 25.00 -1.11 27.41
N TYR A 53 25.48 -0.07 26.73
CA TYR A 53 25.44 0.03 25.27
C TYR A 53 26.35 -1.03 24.60
N LYS A 54 27.59 -1.19 25.08
CA LYS A 54 28.49 -2.24 24.58
C LYS A 54 27.97 -3.64 24.89
N PHE A 55 27.35 -3.81 26.05
CA PHE A 55 26.79 -5.08 26.48
C PHE A 55 25.51 -5.43 25.70
N GLY A 56 24.64 -4.46 25.45
CA GLY A 56 23.48 -4.61 24.58
C GLY A 56 23.89 -4.93 23.14
N SER A 57 24.83 -4.16 22.57
CA SER A 57 25.37 -4.46 21.23
C SER A 57 26.10 -5.79 21.15
N TRP A 58 26.72 -6.27 22.24
CA TRP A 58 27.30 -7.60 22.33
C TRP A 58 26.24 -8.71 22.41
N LEU A 59 25.21 -8.56 23.26
CA LEU A 59 24.11 -9.51 23.41
C LEU A 59 23.31 -9.69 22.12
N PHE A 60 23.10 -8.60 21.39
CA PHE A 60 22.38 -8.57 20.11
C PHE A 60 23.30 -8.62 18.89
N SER A 61 24.62 -8.78 19.06
CA SER A 61 25.53 -8.96 17.93
C SER A 61 25.23 -10.27 17.23
N LYS A 62 24.95 -10.18 15.92
CA LYS A 62 24.85 -11.33 15.03
C LYS A 62 26.16 -12.12 15.10
N THR A 63 26.05 -13.44 15.19
CA THR A 63 27.22 -14.34 15.11
C THR A 63 27.80 -14.35 13.69
N ASP A 64 29.06 -14.75 13.56
CA ASP A 64 29.74 -14.79 12.26
C ASP A 64 29.02 -15.69 11.26
N GLN A 65 28.54 -16.85 11.73
CA GLN A 65 27.73 -17.76 10.93
C GLN A 65 26.43 -17.10 10.47
N GLN A 66 25.73 -16.37 11.35
CA GLN A 66 24.49 -15.69 10.97
C GLN A 66 24.73 -14.61 9.91
N ILE A 67 25.85 -13.88 9.99
CA ILE A 67 26.24 -12.88 8.99
C ILE A 67 26.50 -13.57 7.64
N LEU A 68 27.23 -14.69 7.64
CA LEU A 68 27.48 -15.49 6.44
C LEU A 68 26.17 -16.03 5.84
N ASP A 69 25.32 -16.67 6.65
CA ASP A 69 24.07 -17.27 6.20
C ASP A 69 23.09 -16.23 5.62
N GLU A 70 23.06 -15.02 6.17
CA GLU A 70 22.25 -13.92 5.65
C GLU A 70 22.82 -13.36 4.35
N ALA A 71 24.14 -13.22 4.23
CA ALA A 71 24.80 -12.78 3.00
C ALA A 71 24.61 -13.81 1.87
N HIS A 72 24.77 -15.10 2.16
CA HIS A 72 24.53 -16.19 1.21
C HIS A 72 23.08 -16.21 0.73
N ARG A 73 22.11 -16.20 1.65
CA ARG A 73 20.69 -16.18 1.27
C ARG A 73 20.32 -14.97 0.44
N ALA A 74 20.84 -13.79 0.77
CA ALA A 74 20.59 -12.59 -0.01
C ALA A 74 21.21 -12.68 -1.42
N TYR A 75 22.45 -13.18 -1.52
CA TYR A 75 23.12 -13.41 -2.80
C TYR A 75 22.37 -14.42 -3.67
N ASP A 76 22.07 -15.60 -3.13
CA ASP A 76 21.42 -16.69 -3.88
C ASP A 76 20.01 -16.26 -4.33
N SER A 77 19.25 -15.60 -3.45
CA SER A 77 17.92 -15.07 -3.78
C SER A 77 17.99 -14.06 -4.93
N ALA A 78 18.89 -13.07 -4.85
CA ALA A 78 19.04 -12.06 -5.91
C ALA A 78 19.59 -12.67 -7.21
N HIS A 79 20.60 -13.54 -7.13
CA HIS A 79 21.17 -14.18 -8.30
C HIS A 79 20.12 -15.01 -9.03
N ASN A 80 19.43 -15.91 -8.33
CA ASN A 80 18.44 -16.79 -8.93
C ASN A 80 17.25 -16.04 -9.52
N ARG A 81 16.82 -14.95 -8.88
CA ARG A 81 15.69 -14.15 -9.35
C ARG A 81 16.02 -13.32 -10.59
N TYR A 82 17.21 -12.72 -10.65
CA TYR A 82 17.54 -11.73 -11.68
C TYR A 82 18.45 -12.27 -12.80
N GLN A 83 18.94 -13.52 -12.69
CA GLN A 83 19.91 -14.09 -13.64
C GLN A 83 19.41 -14.13 -15.09
N SER A 84 18.13 -14.41 -15.32
CA SER A 84 17.55 -14.51 -16.67
C SER A 84 17.69 -13.17 -17.42
N LEU A 85 17.22 -12.07 -16.82
CA LEU A 85 17.32 -10.75 -17.43
C LEU A 85 18.76 -10.22 -17.47
N MET A 86 19.57 -10.53 -16.46
CA MET A 86 20.99 -10.19 -16.50
C MET A 86 21.72 -10.90 -17.64
N ALA A 87 21.37 -12.15 -17.96
CA ALA A 87 21.96 -12.90 -19.06
C ALA A 87 21.65 -12.26 -20.42
N ILE A 88 20.41 -11.80 -20.62
CA ILE A 88 20.01 -11.05 -21.83
C ILE A 88 20.85 -9.76 -21.97
N LEU A 89 21.06 -9.04 -20.86
CA LEU A 89 21.83 -7.80 -20.83
C LEU A 89 23.35 -7.99 -20.76
N GLU A 90 23.87 -9.22 -20.62
CA GLU A 90 25.29 -9.45 -20.30
C GLU A 90 26.22 -8.95 -21.40
N SER A 91 25.91 -9.26 -22.66
CA SER A 91 26.70 -8.79 -23.82
C SER A 91 26.73 -7.26 -23.90
N TRP A 92 25.65 -6.63 -23.47
CA TRP A 92 25.42 -5.21 -23.51
C TRP A 92 26.18 -4.47 -22.40
N TYR A 93 26.10 -5.02 -21.18
CA TYR A 93 26.86 -4.58 -20.02
C TYR A 93 28.37 -4.71 -20.26
N ASN A 94 28.83 -5.87 -20.76
CA ASN A 94 30.26 -6.12 -21.01
C ASN A 94 30.85 -5.23 -22.11
N ALA A 95 30.02 -4.81 -23.07
CA ALA A 95 30.43 -3.86 -24.10
C ALA A 95 30.44 -2.40 -23.62
N GLY A 96 30.07 -2.12 -22.36
CA GLY A 96 30.01 -0.77 -21.81
C GLY A 96 28.98 0.13 -22.51
N ARG A 97 27.91 -0.46 -23.06
CA ARG A 97 26.89 0.30 -23.79
C ARG A 97 26.03 1.10 -22.83
N SER A 98 25.61 2.27 -23.29
CA SER A 98 24.70 3.11 -22.51
C SER A 98 23.29 2.49 -22.51
N VAL A 99 22.62 2.52 -21.36
CA VAL A 99 21.20 2.16 -21.23
C VAL A 99 20.34 2.91 -22.27
N ARG A 100 20.71 4.16 -22.59
CA ARG A 100 19.96 5.03 -23.50
C ARG A 100 20.00 4.60 -24.96
N SER A 101 20.99 3.80 -25.36
CA SER A 101 21.15 3.34 -26.75
C SER A 101 20.40 2.05 -27.06
N ALA A 102 19.43 1.68 -26.23
CA ALA A 102 18.74 0.39 -26.36
C ALA A 102 17.85 0.42 -27.59
N ASN A 103 17.99 -0.59 -28.42
CA ASN A 103 17.04 -0.80 -29.51
C ASN A 103 15.77 -1.48 -28.97
N GLU A 104 14.66 -1.31 -29.68
CA GLU A 104 13.38 -1.84 -29.22
C GLU A 104 13.31 -3.36 -29.25
N ASN A 105 14.16 -4.04 -30.04
CA ASN A 105 14.26 -5.50 -30.04
C ASN A 105 14.73 -6.03 -28.68
N LEU A 106 15.76 -5.41 -28.09
CA LEU A 106 16.24 -5.78 -26.76
C LEU A 106 15.18 -5.49 -25.69
N LEU A 107 14.48 -4.35 -25.80
CA LEU A 107 13.39 -4.01 -24.88
C LEU A 107 12.23 -5.02 -24.99
N TYR A 108 11.91 -5.47 -26.20
CA TYR A 108 10.91 -6.51 -26.45
C TYR A 108 11.32 -7.85 -25.84
N GLU A 109 12.58 -8.27 -26.03
CA GLU A 109 13.12 -9.51 -25.45
C GLU A 109 13.06 -9.49 -23.92
N ILE A 110 13.42 -8.37 -23.30
CA ILE A 110 13.31 -8.20 -21.84
C ILE A 110 11.84 -8.18 -21.40
N GLY A 111 10.99 -7.47 -22.14
CA GLY A 111 9.55 -7.39 -21.85
C GLY A 111 8.91 -8.77 -21.85
N THR A 112 9.18 -9.57 -22.88
CA THR A 112 8.67 -10.95 -23.01
C THR A 112 9.23 -11.89 -21.97
N ALA A 113 10.54 -11.86 -21.69
CA ALA A 113 11.16 -12.69 -20.67
C ALA A 113 10.62 -12.41 -19.25
N LYS A 114 10.16 -11.18 -19.02
CA LYS A 114 9.72 -10.69 -17.71
C LYS A 114 8.21 -10.76 -17.49
N ILE A 115 7.41 -10.85 -18.57
CA ILE A 115 5.96 -10.65 -18.54
C ILE A 115 5.21 -11.57 -17.57
N GLU A 116 5.72 -12.79 -17.38
CA GLU A 116 5.07 -13.83 -16.57
C GLU A 116 5.38 -13.68 -15.07
N GLU A 117 6.35 -12.84 -14.67
CA GLU A 117 6.82 -12.82 -13.29
C GLU A 117 6.02 -11.87 -12.38
N GLN A 118 5.84 -10.61 -12.80
CA GLN A 118 5.23 -9.53 -12.01
C GLN A 118 5.09 -8.26 -12.85
N TYR A 119 4.42 -7.21 -12.38
CA TYR A 119 4.40 -5.86 -13.03
C TYR A 119 5.73 -5.11 -12.89
N ILE A 120 6.13 -4.29 -13.88
CA ILE A 120 7.47 -3.68 -13.93
C ILE A 120 7.74 -2.75 -12.74
N GLY A 121 6.71 -2.04 -12.27
CA GLY A 121 6.82 -1.17 -11.09
C GLY A 121 7.26 -1.95 -9.84
N ASN A 122 6.63 -3.09 -9.60
CA ASN A 122 6.97 -3.97 -8.49
C ASN A 122 8.34 -4.63 -8.70
N TYR A 123 8.65 -5.02 -9.94
CA TYR A 123 9.94 -5.60 -10.30
C TYR A 123 11.12 -4.67 -9.95
N ILE A 124 11.02 -3.39 -10.36
CA ILE A 124 12.05 -2.38 -10.08
C ILE A 124 12.13 -2.09 -8.57
N SER A 125 11.00 -2.04 -7.87
CA SER A 125 10.97 -1.86 -6.41
C SER A 125 11.70 -2.99 -5.69
N ASP A 126 11.38 -4.24 -6.03
CA ASP A 126 12.00 -5.43 -5.47
C ASP A 126 13.50 -5.50 -5.79
N LEU A 127 13.89 -5.13 -7.01
CA LEU A 127 15.30 -5.07 -7.42
C LEU A 127 16.07 -4.02 -6.60
N ASN A 128 15.47 -2.84 -6.38
CA ASN A 128 16.04 -1.81 -5.52
C ASN A 128 16.18 -2.28 -4.06
N GLN A 129 15.19 -2.99 -3.55
CA GLN A 129 15.27 -3.60 -2.22
C GLN A 129 16.41 -4.63 -2.16
N ALA A 130 16.52 -5.52 -3.16
CA ALA A 130 17.60 -6.50 -3.23
C ALA A 130 18.98 -5.85 -3.29
N LEU A 131 19.15 -4.79 -4.09
CA LEU A 131 20.38 -3.99 -4.15
C LEU A 131 20.74 -3.39 -2.79
N SER A 132 19.75 -2.81 -2.08
CA SER A 132 19.95 -2.24 -0.74
C SER A 132 20.38 -3.31 0.28
N THR A 133 19.69 -4.45 0.29
CA THR A 133 20.04 -5.59 1.15
C THR A 133 21.43 -6.13 0.86
N LEU A 134 21.80 -6.31 -0.42
CA LEU A 134 23.13 -6.77 -0.81
C LEU A 134 24.23 -5.78 -0.40
N ARG A 135 24.03 -4.47 -0.59
CA ARG A 135 24.99 -3.43 -0.17
C ARG A 135 25.18 -3.42 1.35
N SER A 136 24.08 -3.54 2.11
CA SER A 136 24.11 -3.64 3.57
C SER A 136 24.86 -4.90 4.05
N ASN A 137 24.58 -6.05 3.44
CA ASN A 137 25.24 -7.32 3.76
C ASN A 137 26.73 -7.27 3.40
N LEU A 138 27.08 -6.75 2.22
CA LEU A 138 28.48 -6.56 1.82
C LEU A 138 29.24 -5.70 2.83
N LYS A 139 28.69 -4.56 3.24
CA LYS A 139 29.28 -3.70 4.26
C LYS A 139 29.48 -4.46 5.58
N THR A 140 28.47 -5.19 6.03
CA THR A 140 28.53 -5.97 7.29
C THR A 140 29.59 -7.07 7.22
N VAL A 141 29.63 -7.84 6.12
CA VAL A 141 30.58 -8.93 5.90
C VAL A 141 32.00 -8.38 5.82
N THR A 142 32.24 -7.32 5.04
CA THR A 142 33.58 -6.72 4.88
C THR A 142 34.10 -6.11 6.17
N GLU A 143 33.26 -5.38 6.92
CA GLU A 143 33.64 -4.86 8.24
C GLU A 143 33.98 -5.98 9.22
N ARG A 144 33.26 -7.10 9.15
CA ARG A 144 33.52 -8.24 10.03
C ARG A 144 34.78 -9.00 9.63
N ALA A 145 34.98 -9.26 8.34
CA ALA A 145 36.19 -9.87 7.81
C ALA A 145 37.45 -9.06 8.19
N TYR A 146 37.38 -7.73 8.13
CA TYR A 146 38.46 -6.84 8.57
C TYR A 146 38.76 -7.00 10.07
N LYS A 147 37.74 -7.07 10.93
CA LYS A 147 37.92 -7.30 12.37
C LYS A 147 38.53 -8.67 12.68
N LEU A 148 38.22 -9.69 11.88
CA LEU A 148 38.76 -11.04 12.02
C LEU A 148 40.20 -11.18 11.49
N GLN A 149 40.70 -10.23 10.66
CA GLN A 149 42.02 -10.31 10.02
C GLN A 149 43.17 -10.54 11.01
N GLN A 150 43.19 -9.83 12.14
CA GLN A 150 44.26 -10.00 13.14
C GLN A 150 44.15 -11.33 13.90
N GLN A 151 42.93 -11.79 14.16
CA GLN A 151 42.66 -13.03 14.90
C GLN A 151 42.93 -14.28 14.03
N ALA A 152 42.64 -14.18 12.73
CA ALA A 152 42.86 -15.24 11.74
C ALA A 152 44.34 -15.66 11.60
N LEU A 153 45.30 -14.83 12.03
CA LEU A 153 46.73 -15.18 12.03
C LEU A 153 47.09 -16.24 13.08
N HIS A 154 46.26 -16.38 14.11
CA HIS A 154 46.55 -17.23 15.27
C HIS A 154 45.54 -18.36 15.45
N ASP A 155 44.37 -18.29 14.79
CA ASP A 155 43.32 -19.29 14.90
C ASP A 155 42.85 -19.76 13.52
N SER A 156 43.08 -21.04 13.23
CA SER A 156 42.69 -21.68 11.98
C SER A 156 41.18 -21.65 11.72
N GLN A 157 40.33 -21.73 12.74
CA GLN A 157 38.87 -21.67 12.58
C GLN A 157 38.44 -20.27 12.15
N ILE A 158 39.01 -19.24 12.79
CA ILE A 158 38.75 -17.84 12.44
C ILE A 158 39.26 -17.54 11.02
N TYR A 159 40.38 -18.14 10.62
CA TYR A 159 40.88 -18.04 9.25
C TYR A 159 39.87 -18.58 8.21
N TYR A 160 39.24 -19.75 8.47
CA TYR A 160 38.21 -20.30 7.57
C TYR A 160 36.99 -19.39 7.46
N VAL A 161 36.45 -18.92 8.59
CA VAL A 161 35.29 -18.01 8.60
C VAL A 161 35.59 -16.73 7.84
N LYS A 162 36.77 -16.14 8.06
CA LYS A 162 37.20 -14.96 7.32
C LYS A 162 37.30 -15.23 5.82
N ARG A 163 37.90 -16.36 5.42
CA ARG A 163 38.01 -16.73 4.00
C ARG A 163 36.65 -16.89 3.34
N GLU A 164 35.66 -17.45 4.05
CA GLU A 164 34.29 -17.53 3.56
C GLU A 164 33.65 -16.14 3.43
N MET A 165 33.87 -15.26 4.41
CA MET A 165 33.40 -13.87 4.36
C MET A 165 34.00 -13.11 3.16
N ASP A 166 35.31 -13.23 2.93
CA ASP A 166 35.98 -12.66 1.76
C ASP A 166 35.42 -13.24 0.46
N GLY A 167 35.15 -14.56 0.44
CA GLY A 167 34.55 -15.26 -0.69
C GLY A 167 33.16 -14.76 -1.06
N ILE A 168 32.24 -14.67 -0.10
CA ILE A 168 30.88 -14.17 -0.36
C ILE A 168 30.88 -12.67 -0.66
N ALA A 169 31.73 -11.87 0.01
CA ALA A 169 31.90 -10.45 -0.30
C ALA A 169 32.37 -10.25 -1.76
N GLY A 170 33.32 -11.06 -2.24
CA GLY A 170 33.75 -11.06 -3.63
C GLY A 170 32.61 -11.33 -4.62
N ARG A 171 31.77 -12.33 -4.33
CA ARG A 171 30.59 -12.66 -5.17
C ARG A 171 29.55 -11.53 -5.18
N ILE A 172 29.25 -10.95 -4.02
CA ILE A 172 28.31 -9.82 -3.93
C ILE A 172 28.86 -8.60 -4.69
N ASN A 173 30.15 -8.29 -4.53
CA ASN A 173 30.83 -7.21 -5.28
C ASN A 173 30.77 -7.41 -6.80
N HIS A 174 30.81 -8.66 -7.27
CA HIS A 174 30.70 -8.96 -8.69
C HIS A 174 29.26 -8.82 -9.22
N LEU A 175 28.26 -9.19 -8.40
CA LEU A 175 26.84 -9.16 -8.75
C LEU A 175 26.26 -7.73 -8.72
N LEU A 176 26.67 -6.91 -7.74
CA LEU A 176 26.11 -5.58 -7.51
C LEU A 176 26.13 -4.65 -8.73
N PRO A 177 27.25 -4.51 -9.48
CA PRO A 177 27.28 -3.66 -10.68
C PRO A 177 26.32 -4.13 -11.76
N ARG A 178 26.17 -5.44 -11.96
CA ARG A 178 25.26 -6.03 -12.95
C ARG A 178 23.79 -5.76 -12.59
N LEU A 179 23.43 -5.95 -11.32
CA LEU A 179 22.09 -5.63 -10.83
C LEU A 179 21.81 -4.13 -10.87
N SER A 180 22.80 -3.29 -10.58
CA SER A 180 22.65 -1.83 -10.65
C SER A 180 22.44 -1.38 -12.09
N PHE A 181 23.15 -1.99 -13.06
CA PHE A 181 22.92 -1.74 -14.48
C PHE A 181 21.53 -2.19 -14.93
N LEU A 182 21.07 -3.37 -14.50
CA LEU A 182 19.71 -3.84 -14.76
C LEU A 182 18.67 -2.86 -14.20
N GLU A 183 18.87 -2.37 -12.97
CA GLU A 183 17.97 -1.40 -12.34
C GLU A 183 17.92 -0.09 -13.12
N GLU A 184 19.08 0.47 -13.47
CA GLU A 184 19.18 1.69 -14.27
C GLU A 184 18.49 1.52 -15.63
N PHE A 185 18.73 0.38 -16.29
CA PHE A 185 18.14 0.03 -17.59
C PHE A 185 16.61 -0.03 -17.51
N LEU A 186 16.06 -0.79 -16.55
CA LEU A 186 14.63 -0.94 -16.37
C LEU A 186 13.96 0.37 -15.94
N ALA A 187 14.62 1.15 -15.08
CA ALA A 187 14.11 2.44 -14.63
C ALA A 187 14.06 3.46 -15.79
N TYR A 188 15.11 3.50 -16.62
CA TYR A 188 15.16 4.38 -17.79
C TYR A 188 14.05 4.04 -18.80
N HIS A 189 13.83 2.74 -19.06
CA HIS A 189 12.83 2.26 -20.00
C HIS A 189 11.46 1.94 -19.36
N LYS A 190 11.20 2.40 -18.14
CA LYS A 190 9.98 2.03 -17.38
C LYS A 190 8.68 2.28 -18.14
N SER A 191 8.56 3.41 -18.84
CA SER A 191 7.36 3.74 -19.62
C SER A 191 7.12 2.79 -20.80
N TYR A 192 8.17 2.27 -21.42
CA TYR A 192 8.07 1.22 -22.45
C TYR A 192 7.43 -0.04 -21.86
N PHE A 193 7.96 -0.52 -20.73
CA PHE A 193 7.48 -1.77 -20.11
C PHE A 193 6.06 -1.65 -19.55
N ILE A 194 5.66 -0.47 -19.05
CA ILE A 194 4.28 -0.22 -18.64
C ILE A 194 3.33 -0.36 -19.83
N LEU A 195 3.68 0.26 -20.97
CA LEU A 195 2.87 0.14 -22.18
C LEU A 195 2.84 -1.30 -22.70
N PHE A 196 3.99 -1.97 -22.72
CA PHE A 196 4.11 -3.37 -23.11
C PHE A 196 3.20 -4.31 -22.29
N GLU A 197 3.21 -4.15 -20.96
CA GLU A 197 2.36 -4.91 -20.05
C GLU A 197 0.88 -4.64 -20.29
N LEU A 198 0.50 -3.37 -20.44
CA LEU A 198 -0.87 -3.00 -20.73
C LEU A 198 -1.35 -3.58 -22.07
N GLU A 199 -0.53 -3.51 -23.12
CA GLU A 199 -0.84 -4.13 -24.40
C GLU A 199 -1.08 -5.63 -24.24
N SER A 200 -0.21 -6.34 -23.53
CA SER A 200 -0.37 -7.78 -23.31
C SER A 200 -1.63 -8.11 -22.52
N ASP A 201 -1.93 -7.36 -21.46
CA ASP A 201 -3.15 -7.54 -20.68
C ASP A 201 -4.39 -7.34 -21.55
N LEU A 202 -4.38 -6.35 -22.44
CA LEU A 202 -5.46 -6.07 -23.38
C LEU A 202 -5.57 -7.13 -24.49
N TYR A 203 -4.46 -7.61 -25.04
CA TYR A 203 -4.44 -8.72 -25.99
C TYR A 203 -5.04 -9.98 -25.37
N GLY A 204 -4.67 -10.31 -24.12
CA GLY A 204 -5.25 -11.45 -23.41
C GLY A 204 -6.74 -11.27 -23.11
N LYS A 205 -7.13 -10.06 -22.69
CA LYS A 205 -8.53 -9.73 -22.33
C LYS A 205 -9.48 -9.75 -23.52
N TYR A 206 -9.02 -9.31 -24.70
CA TYR A 206 -9.82 -9.17 -25.92
C TYR A 206 -9.42 -10.15 -27.03
N ASP A 207 -8.70 -11.23 -26.72
CA ASP A 207 -8.15 -12.18 -27.72
C ASP A 207 -9.20 -12.65 -28.74
N ARG A 208 -10.41 -13.00 -28.28
CA ARG A 208 -11.47 -13.50 -29.17
C ARG A 208 -12.00 -12.39 -30.09
N GLU A 209 -12.25 -11.21 -29.55
CA GLU A 209 -12.74 -10.06 -30.32
C GLU A 209 -11.70 -9.55 -31.31
N LEU A 210 -10.42 -9.51 -30.91
CA LEU A 210 -9.31 -9.12 -31.78
C LEU A 210 -9.17 -10.10 -32.95
N ARG A 211 -9.23 -11.42 -32.70
CA ARG A 211 -9.26 -12.43 -33.77
C ARG A 211 -10.44 -12.24 -34.73
N ALA A 212 -11.60 -11.82 -34.23
CA ALA A 212 -12.75 -11.54 -35.08
C ALA A 212 -12.48 -10.33 -36.00
N ILE A 213 -11.89 -9.25 -35.48
CA ILE A 213 -11.53 -8.06 -36.28
C ILE A 213 -10.46 -8.38 -37.32
N GLU A 214 -9.44 -9.15 -36.94
CA GLU A 214 -8.31 -9.47 -37.82
C GLU A 214 -8.67 -10.51 -38.89
N ASN A 215 -9.73 -11.28 -38.69
CA ASN A 215 -10.20 -12.25 -39.67
C ASN A 215 -10.85 -11.57 -40.88
N GLN A 216 -10.06 -11.42 -41.95
CA GLN A 216 -10.50 -10.81 -43.21
C GLN A 216 -11.63 -11.57 -43.92
N ALA A 217 -11.86 -12.85 -43.59
CA ALA A 217 -12.95 -13.62 -44.17
C ALA A 217 -14.32 -13.27 -43.57
N LEU A 218 -14.35 -12.66 -42.38
CA LEU A 218 -15.59 -12.21 -41.75
C LEU A 218 -16.00 -10.84 -42.29
N ASP A 219 -17.22 -10.77 -42.79
CA ASP A 219 -17.90 -9.51 -43.03
C ASP A 219 -18.27 -8.83 -41.70
N TYR A 220 -18.90 -7.65 -41.79
CA TYR A 220 -19.31 -6.89 -40.61
C TYR A 220 -20.23 -7.72 -39.67
N TYR A 221 -21.18 -8.48 -40.22
CA TYR A 221 -22.12 -9.27 -39.43
C TYR A 221 -21.46 -10.46 -38.71
N GLY A 222 -20.51 -11.13 -39.37
CA GLY A 222 -19.72 -12.19 -38.77
C GLY A 222 -18.89 -11.69 -37.59
N ARG A 223 -18.24 -10.52 -37.73
CA ARG A 223 -17.49 -9.89 -36.64
C ARG A 223 -18.39 -9.52 -35.46
N ALA A 224 -19.54 -8.89 -35.75
CA ALA A 224 -20.51 -8.54 -34.73
C ALA A 224 -21.07 -9.78 -33.99
N TYR A 225 -21.27 -10.89 -34.69
CA TYR A 225 -21.66 -12.15 -34.07
C TYR A 225 -20.60 -12.69 -33.09
N GLU A 226 -19.34 -12.76 -33.50
CA GLU A 226 -18.27 -13.25 -32.62
C GLU A 226 -18.05 -12.34 -31.41
N ILE A 227 -18.07 -11.01 -31.60
CA ILE A 227 -17.96 -10.04 -30.51
C ILE A 227 -19.13 -10.22 -29.53
N ARG A 228 -20.37 -10.38 -30.00
CA ARG A 228 -21.52 -10.68 -29.13
C ARG A 228 -21.30 -11.96 -28.32
N ALA A 229 -20.84 -13.02 -28.96
CA ALA A 229 -20.58 -14.29 -28.27
C ALA A 229 -19.50 -14.12 -27.18
N ALA A 230 -18.45 -13.35 -27.45
CA ALA A 230 -17.42 -13.02 -26.47
C ALA A 230 -18.01 -12.23 -25.27
N ILE A 231 -18.81 -11.19 -25.53
CA ILE A 231 -19.48 -10.38 -24.50
C ILE A 231 -20.34 -11.25 -23.58
N LEU A 232 -21.22 -12.07 -24.16
CA LEU A 232 -22.12 -12.93 -23.39
C LEU A 232 -21.37 -14.00 -22.59
N THR A 233 -20.20 -14.45 -23.07
CA THR A 233 -19.34 -15.39 -22.33
C THR A 233 -18.69 -14.70 -21.14
N ASN A 234 -18.08 -13.53 -21.35
CA ASN A 234 -17.30 -12.81 -20.33
C ASN A 234 -18.17 -12.08 -19.30
N PHE A 235 -19.41 -11.72 -19.67
CA PHE A 235 -20.34 -10.97 -18.83
C PHE A 235 -21.63 -11.75 -18.55
N SER A 236 -21.57 -13.07 -18.57
CA SER A 236 -22.72 -13.98 -18.37
C SER A 236 -23.50 -13.75 -17.06
N HIS A 237 -22.83 -13.20 -16.03
CA HIS A 237 -23.43 -12.88 -14.73
C HIS A 237 -23.96 -11.44 -14.62
N SER A 238 -23.75 -10.61 -15.64
CA SER A 238 -24.22 -9.23 -15.64
C SER A 238 -25.68 -9.15 -16.04
N THR A 239 -26.45 -8.29 -15.35
CA THR A 239 -27.82 -7.96 -15.77
C THR A 239 -27.85 -7.18 -17.09
N TYR A 240 -26.77 -6.44 -17.39
CA TYR A 240 -26.64 -5.56 -18.55
C TYR A 240 -25.27 -5.78 -19.22
N PRO A 241 -25.03 -6.96 -19.81
CA PRO A 241 -23.70 -7.38 -20.26
C PRO A 241 -23.11 -6.44 -21.31
N TYR A 242 -23.90 -5.95 -22.27
CA TYR A 242 -23.41 -5.06 -23.33
C TYR A 242 -23.08 -3.67 -22.80
N LEU A 243 -23.92 -3.14 -21.91
CA LEU A 243 -23.68 -1.85 -21.27
C LEU A 243 -22.42 -1.89 -20.39
N GLN A 244 -22.23 -2.98 -19.64
CA GLN A 244 -21.04 -3.16 -18.81
C GLN A 244 -19.79 -3.32 -19.68
N TYR A 245 -19.83 -4.17 -20.70
CA TYR A 245 -18.73 -4.32 -21.65
C TYR A 245 -18.31 -2.99 -22.29
N SER A 246 -19.29 -2.21 -22.78
CA SER A 246 -19.06 -0.89 -23.40
C SER A 246 -18.32 0.08 -22.47
N ARG A 247 -18.60 0.05 -21.16
CA ARG A 247 -17.86 0.83 -20.16
C ARG A 247 -16.42 0.33 -20.00
N HIS A 248 -16.24 -0.99 -19.84
CA HIS A 248 -14.91 -1.59 -19.69
C HIS A 248 -14.01 -1.28 -20.88
N ILE A 249 -14.48 -1.50 -22.12
CA ILE A 249 -13.65 -1.24 -23.32
C ILE A 249 -13.38 0.26 -23.51
N LYS A 250 -14.32 1.14 -23.11
CA LYS A 250 -14.08 2.59 -23.12
C LYS A 250 -12.96 2.98 -22.16
N ASP A 251 -12.97 2.45 -20.94
CA ASP A 251 -11.97 2.74 -19.93
C ASP A 251 -10.61 2.17 -20.33
N ASP A 252 -10.57 0.98 -20.92
CA ASP A 252 -9.35 0.36 -21.45
C ASP A 252 -8.77 1.16 -22.62
N CYS A 253 -9.59 1.62 -23.58
CA CYS A 253 -9.14 2.51 -24.64
C CYS A 253 -8.51 3.79 -24.08
N ALA A 254 -9.13 4.40 -23.07
CA ALA A 254 -8.61 5.62 -22.44
C ALA A 254 -7.29 5.36 -21.70
N GLN A 255 -7.16 4.21 -21.04
CA GLN A 255 -5.90 3.79 -20.39
C GLN A 255 -4.78 3.59 -21.41
N LEU A 256 -5.06 2.89 -22.52
CA LEU A 256 -4.08 2.65 -23.58
C LEU A 256 -3.65 3.97 -24.25
N ASP A 257 -4.60 4.83 -24.58
CA ASP A 257 -4.31 6.15 -25.15
C ASP A 257 -3.45 7.00 -24.19
N SER A 258 -3.79 7.01 -22.90
CA SER A 258 -2.98 7.70 -21.89
C SER A 258 -1.56 7.11 -21.79
N ALA A 259 -1.42 5.78 -21.79
CA ALA A 259 -0.12 5.12 -21.73
C ALA A 259 0.77 5.44 -22.95
N ILE A 260 0.19 5.51 -24.15
CA ILE A 260 0.89 5.94 -25.37
C ILE A 260 1.41 7.38 -25.22
N HIS A 261 0.58 8.30 -24.70
CA HIS A 261 0.96 9.71 -24.51
C HIS A 261 1.96 9.93 -23.37
N ASN A 262 2.03 9.02 -22.40
CA ASN A 262 2.91 9.10 -21.23
C ASN A 262 4.30 8.46 -21.46
N LEU A 263 4.63 8.04 -22.69
CA LEU A 263 5.96 7.54 -23.01
C LEU A 263 7.00 8.64 -22.84
N VAL A 264 8.06 8.33 -22.08
CA VAL A 264 9.14 9.28 -21.79
C VAL A 264 10.11 9.43 -22.97
N HIS A 265 10.22 8.39 -23.79
CA HIS A 265 11.12 8.32 -24.92
C HIS A 265 10.37 7.91 -26.19
N ASN A 266 10.97 8.19 -27.34
CA ASN A 266 10.39 7.85 -28.64
C ASN A 266 10.67 6.38 -28.97
N TYR A 267 9.68 5.51 -28.71
CA TYR A 267 9.69 4.09 -29.07
C TYR A 267 8.76 3.88 -30.26
N TYR A 268 9.30 4.02 -31.47
CA TYR A 268 8.52 4.02 -32.70
C TYR A 268 7.74 2.72 -32.91
N ASP A 269 8.41 1.58 -32.77
CA ASP A 269 7.79 0.27 -33.05
C ASP A 269 6.70 -0.02 -32.00
N ARG A 270 7.00 0.28 -30.73
CA ARG A 270 6.05 0.16 -29.63
C ARG A 270 4.83 1.06 -29.78
N VAL A 271 5.02 2.33 -30.14
CA VAL A 271 3.91 3.28 -30.36
C VAL A 271 3.05 2.81 -31.53
N SER A 272 3.67 2.31 -32.60
CA SER A 272 2.96 1.77 -33.77
C SER A 272 2.08 0.58 -33.38
N ALA A 273 2.63 -0.40 -32.67
CA ALA A 273 1.87 -1.57 -32.17
C ALA A 273 0.71 -1.15 -31.25
N ALA A 274 0.95 -0.25 -30.29
CA ALA A 274 -0.06 0.19 -29.35
C ALA A 274 -1.20 0.96 -30.04
N ARG A 275 -0.89 1.78 -31.05
CA ARG A 275 -1.90 2.49 -31.85
C ARG A 275 -2.73 1.55 -32.72
N GLN A 276 -2.13 0.49 -33.23
CA GLN A 276 -2.85 -0.55 -33.96
C GLN A 276 -3.86 -1.24 -33.04
N LEU A 277 -3.42 -1.67 -31.85
CA LEU A 277 -4.30 -2.26 -30.84
C LEU A 277 -5.43 -1.29 -30.45
N TYR A 278 -5.10 -0.02 -30.19
CA TYR A 278 -6.10 1.01 -29.89
C TYR A 278 -7.16 1.13 -31.00
N THR A 279 -6.74 1.12 -32.26
CA THR A 279 -7.65 1.16 -33.42
C THR A 279 -8.57 -0.05 -33.47
N HIS A 280 -8.04 -1.25 -33.17
CA HIS A 280 -8.86 -2.46 -33.08
C HIS A 280 -9.88 -2.37 -31.94
N LEU A 281 -9.48 -1.92 -30.74
CA LEU A 281 -10.38 -1.76 -29.59
C LEU A 281 -11.49 -0.73 -29.86
N ILE A 282 -11.17 0.38 -30.53
CA ILE A 282 -12.17 1.36 -30.96
C ILE A 282 -13.16 0.75 -31.95
N THR A 283 -12.68 -0.04 -32.90
CA THR A 283 -13.54 -0.75 -33.86
C THR A 283 -14.49 -1.72 -33.16
N ILE A 284 -13.99 -2.51 -32.21
CA ILE A 284 -14.81 -3.43 -31.39
C ILE A 284 -15.88 -2.63 -30.65
N LYS A 285 -15.49 -1.53 -29.99
CA LYS A 285 -16.42 -0.66 -29.27
C LYS A 285 -17.51 -0.09 -30.20
N GLU A 286 -17.16 0.36 -31.40
CA GLU A 286 -18.13 0.88 -32.37
C GLU A 286 -19.13 -0.19 -32.84
N ILE A 287 -18.66 -1.43 -33.05
CA ILE A 287 -19.54 -2.57 -33.36
C ILE A 287 -20.52 -2.82 -32.20
N VAL A 288 -20.06 -2.78 -30.95
CA VAL A 288 -20.94 -2.96 -29.78
C VAL A 288 -21.97 -1.84 -29.65
N LEU A 289 -21.55 -0.59 -29.87
CA LEU A 289 -22.44 0.58 -29.75
C LEU A 289 -23.52 0.65 -30.83
N THR A 290 -23.30 -0.02 -31.96
CA THR A 290 -24.27 -0.13 -33.06
C THR A 290 -25.16 -1.36 -32.95
N ASP A 291 -24.89 -2.27 -32.01
CA ASP A 291 -25.69 -3.47 -31.80
C ASP A 291 -27.01 -3.16 -31.06
N SER A 292 -28.11 -3.75 -31.52
CA SER A 292 -29.43 -3.57 -30.93
C SER A 292 -29.52 -4.02 -29.46
N HIS A 293 -28.73 -5.02 -29.06
CA HIS A 293 -28.73 -5.52 -27.68
C HIS A 293 -28.13 -4.50 -26.71
N TYR A 294 -27.13 -3.72 -27.14
CA TYR A 294 -26.61 -2.62 -26.34
C TYR A 294 -27.68 -1.56 -26.06
N HIS A 295 -28.45 -1.17 -27.08
CA HIS A 295 -29.55 -0.22 -26.91
C HIS A 295 -30.66 -0.77 -26.00
N HIS A 296 -30.93 -2.07 -26.09
CA HIS A 296 -31.86 -2.74 -25.18
C HIS A 296 -31.38 -2.66 -23.72
N ASP A 297 -30.12 -3.00 -23.45
CA ASP A 297 -29.51 -2.93 -22.13
C ASP A 297 -29.55 -1.51 -21.55
N VAL A 298 -29.24 -0.49 -22.37
CA VAL A 298 -29.30 0.92 -21.95
C VAL A 298 -30.72 1.30 -21.54
N HIS A 299 -31.72 0.98 -22.37
CA HIS A 299 -33.11 1.31 -22.07
C HIS A 299 -33.63 0.58 -20.82
N ALA A 300 -33.29 -0.70 -20.68
CA ALA A 300 -33.66 -1.50 -19.52
C ALA A 300 -33.01 -0.95 -18.24
N TYR A 301 -31.72 -0.63 -18.28
CA TYR A 301 -31.00 0.01 -17.18
C TYR A 301 -31.63 1.36 -16.76
N GLU A 302 -31.97 2.22 -17.72
CA GLU A 302 -32.61 3.50 -17.45
C GLU A 302 -34.01 3.35 -16.84
N LYS A 303 -34.76 2.34 -17.26
CA LYS A 303 -36.08 2.01 -16.69
C LYS A 303 -35.92 1.55 -15.25
N ASP A 304 -35.00 0.63 -14.97
CA ASP A 304 -34.71 0.14 -13.62
C ASP A 304 -34.23 1.26 -12.70
N LYS A 305 -33.37 2.16 -13.21
CA LYS A 305 -32.91 3.32 -12.47
C LYS A 305 -34.07 4.23 -12.05
N ARG A 306 -34.96 4.57 -12.99
CA ARG A 306 -36.16 5.39 -12.71
C ARG A 306 -37.09 4.72 -11.70
N GLU A 307 -37.23 3.40 -11.78
CA GLU A 307 -38.05 2.65 -10.84
C GLU A 307 -37.48 2.67 -9.43
N ARG A 308 -36.16 2.51 -9.27
CA ARG A 308 -35.49 2.67 -7.96
C ARG A 308 -35.67 4.06 -7.39
N GLU A 309 -35.49 5.10 -8.20
CA GLU A 309 -35.69 6.49 -7.78
C GLU A 309 -37.15 6.75 -7.34
N ARG A 310 -38.13 6.14 -8.01
CA ARG A 310 -39.55 6.19 -7.64
C ARG A 310 -39.79 5.54 -6.28
N ILE A 311 -39.30 4.32 -6.07
CA ILE A 311 -39.43 3.59 -4.81
C ILE A 311 -38.77 4.39 -3.67
N GLU A 312 -37.56 4.90 -3.86
CA GLU A 312 -36.86 5.71 -2.86
C GLU A 312 -37.59 7.03 -2.54
N ALA A 313 -38.23 7.65 -3.52
CA ALA A 313 -39.04 8.85 -3.30
C ALA A 313 -40.32 8.53 -2.50
N GLU A 314 -40.97 7.40 -2.79
CA GLU A 314 -42.14 6.91 -2.04
C GLU A 314 -41.76 6.56 -0.60
N GLU A 315 -40.64 5.87 -0.39
CA GLU A 315 -40.11 5.60 0.95
C GLU A 315 -39.80 6.89 1.73
N ARG A 316 -39.19 7.88 1.08
CA ARG A 316 -38.92 9.17 1.71
C ARG A 316 -40.21 9.89 2.12
N LYS A 317 -41.24 9.85 1.28
CA LYS A 317 -42.58 10.39 1.61
C LYS A 317 -43.21 9.65 2.78
N ALA A 318 -43.17 8.31 2.77
CA ALA A 318 -43.70 7.49 3.86
C ALA A 318 -43.00 7.79 5.19
N ARG A 319 -41.66 7.88 5.20
CA ARG A 319 -40.87 8.26 6.40
C ARG A 319 -41.19 9.68 6.87
N ALA A 320 -41.45 10.62 5.96
CA ALA A 320 -41.83 11.99 6.32
C ALA A 320 -43.23 12.04 6.97
N LEU A 321 -44.21 11.30 6.43
CA LEU A 321 -45.55 11.19 6.98
C LEU A 321 -45.53 10.52 8.37
N GLU A 322 -44.74 9.46 8.54
CA GLU A 322 -44.57 8.79 9.83
C GLU A 322 -44.00 9.74 10.89
N ARG A 323 -43.01 10.57 10.52
CA ARG A 323 -42.46 11.60 11.42
C ARG A 323 -43.50 12.64 11.79
N GLN A 324 -44.33 13.08 10.84
CA GLN A 324 -45.42 14.02 11.10
C GLN A 324 -46.47 13.42 12.04
N ALA A 325 -46.88 12.17 11.82
CA ALA A 325 -47.80 11.45 12.69
C ALA A 325 -47.26 11.34 14.11
N ARG A 326 -45.99 10.93 14.28
CA ARG A 326 -45.33 10.88 15.59
C ARG A 326 -45.25 12.24 16.27
N ALA A 327 -44.95 13.30 15.54
CA ALA A 327 -44.93 14.66 16.08
C ALA A 327 -46.33 15.13 16.52
N GLN A 328 -47.38 14.76 15.79
CA GLN A 328 -48.76 15.05 16.18
C GLN A 328 -49.16 14.26 17.43
N GLU A 329 -48.84 12.97 17.51
CA GLU A 329 -49.07 12.16 18.70
C GLU A 329 -48.37 12.75 19.94
N GLN A 330 -47.13 13.21 19.78
CA GLN A 330 -46.39 13.85 20.86
C GLN A 330 -47.07 15.13 21.32
N LYS A 331 -47.50 16.01 20.41
CA LYS A 331 -48.28 17.22 20.75
C LYS A 331 -49.57 16.87 21.49
N VAL A 332 -50.27 15.81 21.09
CA VAL A 332 -51.48 15.34 21.80
C VAL A 332 -51.14 14.84 23.20
N ARG A 333 -50.02 14.13 23.39
CA ARG A 333 -49.57 13.69 24.73
C ARG A 333 -49.22 14.88 25.62
N GLU A 334 -48.45 15.83 25.12
CA GLU A 334 -48.08 17.07 25.83
C GLU A 334 -49.32 17.89 26.22
N MET A 335 -50.31 18.01 25.32
CA MET A 335 -51.57 18.70 25.62
C MET A 335 -52.40 17.97 26.69
N LYS A 336 -52.45 16.64 26.67
CA LYS A 336 -53.13 15.84 27.72
C LYS A 336 -52.44 16.03 29.07
N GLU A 337 -51.12 16.05 29.10
CA GLU A 337 -50.34 16.28 30.32
C GLU A 337 -50.57 17.70 30.87
N TYR A 338 -50.54 18.71 30.00
CA TYR A 338 -50.87 20.08 30.35
C TYR A 338 -52.27 20.19 30.98
N ASN A 339 -53.28 19.59 30.34
CA ASN A 339 -54.65 19.57 30.86
C ASN A 339 -54.74 18.87 32.22
N ARG A 340 -54.00 17.79 32.43
CA ARG A 340 -53.93 17.09 33.72
C ARG A 340 -53.34 17.98 34.82
N ILE A 341 -52.23 18.67 34.55
CA ILE A 341 -51.60 19.60 35.49
C ILE A 341 -52.57 20.74 35.83
N TYR A 342 -53.25 21.29 34.82
CA TYR A 342 -54.23 22.36 35.00
C TYR A 342 -55.40 21.91 35.88
N ALA A 343 -55.96 20.73 35.62
CA ALA A 343 -57.02 20.14 36.45
C ALA A 343 -56.58 19.94 37.91
N CYS A 344 -55.37 19.40 38.14
CA CYS A 344 -54.81 19.25 39.49
C CYS A 344 -54.67 20.61 40.21
N LYS A 345 -54.16 21.64 39.54
CA LYS A 345 -54.08 23.00 40.12
C LYS A 345 -55.48 23.52 40.48
N HIS A 346 -56.46 23.38 39.59
CA HIS A 346 -57.82 23.86 39.84
C HIS A 346 -58.49 23.15 41.04
N THR A 347 -58.25 21.84 41.21
CA THR A 347 -58.70 21.12 42.42
C THR A 347 -58.00 21.57 43.71
N GLN A 348 -56.72 21.97 43.64
CA GLN A 348 -56.02 22.54 44.81
C GLN A 348 -56.55 23.93 45.19
N TYR A 349 -56.91 24.77 44.21
CA TYR A 349 -57.51 26.08 44.48
C TYR A 349 -58.88 25.99 45.16
N HIS A 350 -59.72 25.03 44.75
CA HIS A 350 -61.03 24.84 45.41
C HIS A 350 -60.93 24.20 46.81
N ASN A 351 -59.84 23.50 47.13
CA ASN A 351 -59.60 22.98 48.49
C ASN A 351 -58.96 24.01 49.45
N LYS A 352 -58.56 25.19 48.98
CA LYS A 352 -58.19 26.32 49.85
C LYS A 352 -59.44 27.13 50.21
N LYS A 353 -60.14 26.74 51.28
CA LYS A 353 -61.09 27.62 51.97
C LYS A 353 -60.36 28.92 52.38
N PRO A 354 -60.79 30.10 51.95
CA PRO A 354 -60.22 31.35 52.44
C PRO A 354 -60.65 31.56 53.91
N SER A 355 -59.68 31.69 54.82
CA SER A 355 -59.90 32.34 56.11
C SER A 355 -60.17 33.82 55.84
N ARG A 356 -61.38 34.27 56.19
CA ARG A 356 -61.79 35.67 56.09
C ARG A 356 -61.03 36.49 57.12
N ASP A 357 -60.12 37.35 56.67
CA ASP A 357 -59.76 38.56 57.38
C ASP A 357 -60.12 39.77 56.51
N CYS A 358 -61.09 40.54 57.01
CA CYS A 358 -61.58 41.77 56.41
C CYS A 358 -60.59 42.90 56.74
N VAL A 359 -60.05 43.57 55.71
CA VAL A 359 -59.46 44.91 55.87
C VAL A 359 -60.07 45.81 54.80
N SER A 360 -60.90 46.73 55.27
CA SER A 360 -61.49 47.84 54.53
C SER A 360 -60.47 48.96 54.33
N PHE A 361 -60.27 49.41 53.09
CA PHE A 361 -59.64 50.69 52.79
C PHE A 361 -60.57 51.50 51.87
N GLU A 362 -61.03 52.62 52.41
CA GLU A 362 -61.68 53.72 51.70
C GLU A 362 -60.69 54.38 50.75
N VAL A 363 -61.11 54.63 49.50
CA VAL A 363 -60.41 55.55 48.59
C VAL A 363 -61.34 56.71 48.30
N GLN A 364 -60.94 57.87 48.80
CA GLN A 364 -61.52 59.18 48.51
C GLN A 364 -61.32 59.55 47.04
N ILE A 365 -62.39 60.06 46.44
CA ILE A 365 -62.41 60.66 45.11
C ILE A 365 -62.15 62.16 45.29
N SER A 366 -61.15 62.70 44.59
CA SER A 366 -61.00 64.13 44.35
C SER A 366 -60.36 64.35 42.97
N ASN A 367 -60.96 65.31 42.27
CA ASN A 367 -60.77 65.70 40.86
C ASN A 367 -59.34 65.97 40.40
#